data_AF-F3GNN7-F1
#
_entry.id   AF-F3GNN7-F1
#
_cell.length_a   1.000
_cell.length_b   1.000
_cell.length_c   1.000
_cell.angle_alpha   90.00
_cell.angle_beta   90.00
_cell.angle_gamma   90.00
#
_symmetry.space_group_name_H-M   'P 1'
#
loop_
_entity.id
_entity.type
_entity.pdbx_description
1 polymer ?
#
loop_
_entity_poly.entity_id
_entity_poly.type
_entity_poly.pdbx_seq_one_letter_code
_entity_poly.pdbx_strand_id
1 'polypeptide(L)'
;RIELGEIEARLQAHPAVREVSVLALQGQLAAYLVPTEPDQDQQGLRETLKGQLRAHLPDYMVPTHFIVLDSMPLTANGKLDRKA
;
A
#
# COMPACT_ATOMS: atom_id res chain seq x y z
N ARG A 1 8.51 -0.69 17.08
CA ARG A 1 8.28 -1.87 16.23
C ARG A 1 7.34 -1.42 15.12
N ILE A 2 7.60 -1.77 13.86
CA ILE A 2 6.70 -1.46 12.75
C ILE A 2 5.84 -2.70 12.51
N GLU A 3 4.52 -2.55 12.55
CA GLU A 3 3.57 -3.62 12.24
C GLU A 3 3.04 -3.41 10.82
N LEU A 4 3.57 -4.15 9.85
CA LEU A 4 3.16 -4.00 8.44
C LEU A 4 1.67 -4.27 8.24
N GLY A 5 1.14 -5.28 8.94
CA GLY A 5 -0.28 -5.63 8.88
C GLY A 5 -1.21 -4.51 9.38
N GLU A 6 -0.76 -3.64 10.30
CA GLU A 6 -1.56 -2.48 10.72
C GLU A 6 -1.65 -1.44 9.59
N ILE A 7 -0.54 -1.19 8.91
CA ILE A 7 -0.48 -0.27 7.77
C ILE A 7 -1.35 -0.81 6.63
N GLU A 8 -1.23 -2.10 6.31
CA GLU A 8 -2.04 -2.79 5.30
C GLU A 8 -3.53 -2.70 5.65
N ALA A 9 -3.94 -3.03 6.88
CA ALA A 9 -5.33 -2.97 7.30
C ALA A 9 -5.92 -1.57 7.16
N ARG A 10 -5.14 -0.53 7.49
CA ARG A 10 -5.57 0.87 7.33
C ARG A 10 -5.72 1.24 5.85
N LEU A 11 -4.76 0.87 4.98
CA LEU A 11 -4.86 1.14 3.55
C LEU A 11 -6.01 0.38 2.88
N GLN A 12 -6.20 -0.89 3.23
CA GLN A 12 -7.27 -1.76 2.73
C GLN A 12 -8.67 -1.27 3.14
N ALA A 13 -8.78 -0.50 4.22
CA ALA A 13 -10.05 0.08 4.65
C ALA A 13 -10.53 1.23 3.74
N HIS A 14 -9.68 1.77 2.87
CA HIS A 14 -10.07 2.82 1.93
C HIS A 14 -10.82 2.21 0.73
N PRO A 15 -12.01 2.71 0.35
CA PRO A 15 -12.86 2.06 -0.67
C PRO A 15 -12.24 2.00 -2.08
N ALA A 16 -11.31 2.92 -2.38
CA ALA A 16 -10.60 2.92 -3.66
C ALA A 16 -9.42 1.91 -3.71
N VAL A 17 -9.12 1.20 -2.63
CA VAL A 17 -8.06 0.18 -2.57
C VAL A 17 -8.69 -1.21 -2.59
N ARG A 18 -8.45 -1.96 -3.66
CA ARG A 18 -8.90 -3.34 -3.82
C ARG A 18 -7.97 -4.31 -3.11
N GLU A 19 -6.66 -4.15 -3.30
CA GLU A 19 -5.62 -4.97 -2.68
C GLU A 19 -4.45 -4.08 -2.25
N VAL A 20 -3.80 -4.46 -1.15
CA VAL A 20 -2.59 -3.79 -0.67
C VAL A 20 -1.57 -4.79 -0.15
N SER A 21 -0.29 -4.49 -0.35
CA SER A 21 0.80 -5.12 0.38
C SER A 21 1.85 -4.07 0.77
N VAL A 22 2.30 -4.11 2.02
CA VAL A 22 3.32 -3.19 2.53
C VAL A 22 4.60 -3.96 2.83
N LEU A 23 5.72 -3.43 2.36
CA LEU A 23 7.04 -4.00 2.55
C LEU A 23 8.00 -3.02 3.21
N ALA A 24 8.90 -3.55 4.03
CA ALA A 24 10.09 -2.85 4.48
C ALA A 24 11.27 -3.17 3.54
N LEU A 25 11.76 -2.15 2.83
CA LEU A 25 12.87 -2.21 1.89
C LEU A 25 14.00 -1.31 2.39
N GLN A 26 15.12 -1.89 2.81
CA GLN A 26 16.32 -1.15 3.23
C GLN A 26 16.03 0.01 4.22
N GLY A 27 15.12 -0.22 5.18
CA GLY A 27 14.74 0.78 6.18
C GLY A 27 13.66 1.78 5.74
N GLN A 28 13.11 1.64 4.53
CA GLN A 28 11.98 2.41 4.03
C GLN A 28 10.75 1.54 3.83
N LEU A 29 9.58 2.15 3.86
CA LEU A 29 8.31 1.46 3.65
C LEU A 29 7.76 1.74 2.25
N ALA A 30 7.36 0.69 1.55
CA ALA A 30 6.73 0.75 0.24
C ALA A 30 5.36 0.04 0.30
N ALA A 31 4.32 0.71 -0.19
CA ALA A 31 2.98 0.18 -0.34
C ALA A 31 2.68 -0.09 -1.81
N TYR A 32 2.39 -1.34 -2.14
CA TYR A 32 1.86 -1.74 -3.43
C TYR A 32 0.35 -1.75 -3.34
N LEU A 33 -0.30 -1.09 -4.28
CA LEU A 33 -1.73 -0.84 -4.28
C LEU A 33 -2.33 -1.32 -5.59
N VAL A 34 -3.49 -1.95 -5.49
CA VAL A 34 -4.35 -2.22 -6.64
C VAL A 34 -5.63 -1.42 -6.43
N PRO A 35 -5.96 -0.48 -7.32
CA PRO A 35 -7.15 0.34 -7.15
C PRO A 35 -8.41 -0.46 -7.50
N THR A 36 -9.54 -0.03 -6.93
CA THR A 36 -10.84 -0.63 -7.25
C THR A 36 -11.25 -0.35 -8.69
N GLU A 37 -10.96 0.86 -9.19
CA GLU A 37 -11.26 1.27 -10.56
C GLU A 37 -9.96 1.52 -11.35
N PRO A 38 -9.89 1.15 -12.64
CA PRO A 38 -8.67 1.26 -13.44
C PRO A 38 -8.26 2.71 -13.76
N ASP A 39 -9.21 3.64 -13.84
CA ASP A 39 -8.99 5.06 -14.16
C ASP A 39 -8.87 5.94 -12.89
N GLN A 40 -8.56 5.34 -11.73
CA GLN A 40 -8.40 6.12 -10.49
C GLN A 40 -7.29 7.15 -10.62
N ASP A 41 -7.55 8.37 -10.15
CA ASP A 41 -6.53 9.41 -10.00
C ASP A 41 -5.47 8.95 -8.99
N GLN A 42 -4.34 8.47 -9.51
CA GLN A 42 -3.29 7.89 -8.69
C GLN A 42 -2.64 8.92 -7.77
N GLN A 43 -2.54 10.19 -8.18
CA GLN A 43 -1.90 11.20 -7.34
C GLN A 43 -2.78 11.56 -6.15
N GLY A 44 -4.05 11.86 -6.38
CA GLY A 44 -5.01 12.14 -5.32
C GLY A 44 -5.23 10.96 -4.39
N LEU A 45 -5.26 9.73 -4.93
CA LEU A 45 -5.34 8.51 -4.11
C LEU A 45 -4.13 8.39 -3.16
N ARG A 46 -2.90 8.59 -3.67
CA ARG A 46 -1.68 8.49 -2.84
C ARG A 46 -1.68 9.53 -1.71
N GLU A 47 -2.02 10.77 -2.00
CA GLU A 47 -2.08 11.84 -0.99
C GLU A 47 -3.16 11.56 0.06
N THR A 48 -4.33 11.06 -0.37
CA THR A 48 -5.42 10.67 0.52
C THR A 48 -5.01 9.55 1.46
N LEU A 49 -4.42 8.47 0.93
CA LEU A 49 -3.96 7.33 1.72
C LEU A 49 -2.85 7.72 2.70
N LYS A 50 -1.91 8.57 2.27
CA LYS A 50 -0.86 9.11 3.13
C LYS A 50 -1.44 9.94 4.28
N GLY A 51 -2.43 10.79 4.00
CA GLY A 51 -3.15 11.56 5.01
C GLY A 51 -3.90 10.66 6.01
N GLN A 52 -4.60 9.63 5.51
CA GLN A 52 -5.31 8.67 6.34
C GLN A 52 -4.37 7.92 7.30
N LEU A 53 -3.20 7.50 6.82
CA LEU A 53 -2.19 6.84 7.66
C LEU A 53 -1.64 7.81 8.72
N ARG A 54 -1.27 9.03 8.32
CA ARG A 54 -0.75 10.06 9.24
C ARG A 54 -1.71 10.46 10.35
N ALA A 55 -3.02 10.37 10.12
CA ALA A 55 -4.02 10.65 11.13
C ALA A 55 -4.03 9.62 12.29
N HIS A 56 -3.46 8.43 12.08
CA HIS A 56 -3.55 7.32 13.03
C HIS A 56 -2.20 6.70 13.40
N LEU A 57 -1.17 6.92 12.58
CA LEU A 57 0.15 6.30 12.71
C LEU A 57 1.23 7.38 12.80
N PRO A 58 2.33 7.12 13.51
CA PRO A 58 3.49 8.01 13.50
C PRO A 58 4.14 8.07 12.10
N ASP A 59 4.78 9.19 11.75
CA ASP A 59 5.34 9.41 10.40
C ASP A 59 6.29 8.30 9.92
N TYR A 60 7.06 7.67 10.81
CA TYR A 60 7.98 6.59 10.43
C TYR A 60 7.28 5.28 10.02
N MET A 61 5.97 5.13 10.29
CA MET A 61 5.14 4.01 9.83
C MET A 61 4.39 4.32 8.53
N VAL A 62 4.51 5.54 8.01
CA VAL A 62 3.87 5.95 6.76
C VAL A 62 4.79 5.57 5.60
N PRO A 63 4.32 4.79 4.60
CA PRO A 63 5.08 4.48 3.40
C PRO A 63 5.59 5.74 2.70
N THR A 64 6.86 5.71 2.29
CA THR A 64 7.46 6.77 1.48
C THR A 64 7.21 6.53 -0.01
N HIS A 65 6.93 5.28 -0.38
CA HIS A 65 6.64 4.88 -1.75
C HIS A 65 5.26 4.24 -1.83
N PHE A 66 4.46 4.70 -2.80
CA PHE A 66 3.18 4.12 -3.15
C PHE A 66 3.23 3.74 -4.63
N ILE A 67 3.16 2.45 -4.91
CA ILE A 67 3.25 1.88 -6.25
C ILE A 67 1.87 1.32 -6.61
N VAL A 68 1.26 1.88 -7.66
CA VAL A 68 -0.04 1.43 -8.16
C VAL A 68 0.19 0.39 -9.25
N LEU A 69 -0.53 -0.73 -9.16
CA LEU A 69 -0.46 -1.87 -10.08
C LEU A 69 -1.87 -2.23 -10.57
N ASP A 70 -1.97 -2.84 -11.75
CA ASP A 70 -3.23 -3.39 -12.27
C ASP A 70 -3.73 -4.61 -11.48
N SER A 71 -2.79 -5.40 -10.96
CA SER A 71 -3.02 -6.58 -10.14
C SER A 71 -1.82 -6.82 -9.23
N MET A 72 -2.05 -7.45 -8.08
CA MET A 72 -0.96 -7.83 -7.19
C MET A 72 -0.15 -8.96 -7.84
N PRO A 73 1.18 -8.83 -7.99
CA PRO A 73 2.00 -9.89 -8.54
C PRO A 73 2.14 -10.94 -7.46
N LEU A 74 1.39 -12.04 -7.57
CA LEU A 74 1.43 -13.13 -6.61
C LEU A 74 2.25 -14.29 -7.19
N THR A 75 3.10 -14.88 -6.36
CA THR A 75 3.66 -16.22 -6.52
C THR A 75 2.53 -17.26 -6.58
N ALA A 76 2.82 -18.45 -7.08
CA ALA A 76 1.87 -19.58 -7.08
C ALA A 76 1.29 -19.93 -5.70
N ASN A 77 1.93 -19.48 -4.61
CA ASN A 77 1.46 -19.65 -3.23
C ASN A 77 0.71 -18.42 -2.68
N GLY A 78 0.33 -17.47 -3.53
CA GLY A 78 -0.41 -16.27 -3.12
C GLY A 78 0.42 -15.21 -2.39
N LYS A 79 1.76 -15.33 -2.36
CA LYS A 79 2.65 -14.29 -1.78
C LYS A 79 3.09 -13.31 -2.84
N LEU A 80 3.37 -12.06 -2.48
CA LEU A 80 3.91 -11.06 -3.42
C LEU A 80 5.20 -11.58 -4.11
N ASP A 81 5.15 -11.76 -5.42
CA ASP A 81 6.29 -12.04 -6.28
C ASP A 81 6.93 -10.72 -6.73
N ARG A 82 8.20 -10.56 -6.43
CA ARG A 82 8.94 -9.30 -6.59
C ARG A 82 9.80 -9.28 -7.86
N LYS A 83 9.76 -10.36 -8.65
CA LYS A 83 10.60 -10.57 -9.85
C LYS A 83 9.80 -10.61 -11.15
N ALA A 84 8.47 -10.75 -11.06
CA ALA A 84 7.55 -10.62 -12.19
C ALA A 84 7.54 -9.20 -12.76
#